data_AF-A0A847L0G5-F1
#
_entry.id   AF-A0A847L0G5-F1
#
_cell.length_a   1.000
_cell.length_b   1.000
_cell.length_c   1.000
_cell.angle_alpha   90.00
_cell.angle_beta   90.00
_cell.angle_gamma   90.00
#
_symmetry.space_group_name_H-M   'P 1'
#
loop_
_entity.id
_entity.type
_entity.pdbx_description
1 polymer ?
#
loop_
_entity_poly.entity_id
_entity_poly.type
_entity_poly.pdbx_seq_one_letter_code
_entity_poly.pdbx_strand_id
1 'polypeptide(L)'
;MKSSEVTILSESQEAGVYLMSARNGREFYVTGHSEYSPNTLDTEYKRDIAKGLSVEVPENYYQDDNPANPPIVRWRSHGNLLFTNWLNYFVYQETPYNIDDIS
;
A
#
# COMPACT_ATOMS: atom_id res chain seq x y z
N MET A 1 -6.70 -20.75 -24.45
CA MET A 1 -7.07 -19.91 -23.30
C MET A 1 -5.80 -19.76 -22.48
N LYS A 2 -5.09 -18.62 -22.54
CA LYS A 2 -3.84 -18.43 -21.79
C LYS A 2 -4.18 -18.32 -20.31
N SER A 3 -3.62 -19.19 -19.47
CA SER A 3 -3.76 -19.13 -18.02
C SER A 3 -3.32 -17.75 -17.54
N SER A 4 -4.16 -17.08 -16.76
CA SER A 4 -3.84 -15.80 -16.11
C SER A 4 -2.94 -16.08 -14.91
N GLU A 5 -1.66 -16.31 -15.17
CA GLU A 5 -0.68 -16.48 -14.10
C GLU A 5 -0.51 -15.14 -13.36
N VAL A 6 -0.50 -15.24 -12.03
CA VAL A 6 -0.26 -14.12 -11.12
C VAL A 6 1.25 -14.01 -10.95
N THR A 7 1.79 -12.80 -11.17
CA THR A 7 3.19 -12.49 -10.97
C THR A 7 3.35 -11.74 -9.65
N ILE A 8 4.22 -12.25 -8.77
CA ILE A 8 4.64 -11.54 -7.56
C ILE A 8 5.64 -10.44 -7.96
N LEU A 9 5.35 -9.20 -7.60
CA LEU A 9 6.17 -8.03 -7.88
C LEU A 9 6.95 -7.56 -6.65
N SER A 10 6.43 -7.80 -5.45
CA SER A 10 7.09 -7.45 -4.19
C SER A 10 6.56 -8.33 -3.06
N GLU A 11 7.46 -8.73 -2.17
CA GLU A 11 7.19 -9.50 -0.96
C GLU A 11 8.08 -9.02 0.20
N SER A 12 7.64 -9.32 1.41
CA SER A 12 8.38 -9.15 2.66
C SER A 12 8.63 -10.51 3.29
N GLN A 13 9.80 -10.68 3.90
CA GLN A 13 10.10 -11.89 4.67
C GLN A 13 9.15 -12.07 5.87
N GLU A 14 8.67 -10.97 6.45
CA GLU A 14 7.81 -10.96 7.63
C GLU A 14 6.32 -10.89 7.27
N ALA A 15 5.95 -9.97 6.37
CA ALA A 15 4.55 -9.72 6.01
C ALA A 15 4.04 -10.53 4.80
N GLY A 16 4.92 -11.28 4.12
CA GLY A 16 4.58 -12.08 2.95
C GLY A 16 4.39 -11.25 1.68
N VAL A 17 3.59 -11.77 0.74
CA VAL A 17 3.37 -11.17 -0.59
C VAL A 17 2.64 -9.83 -0.47
N TYR A 18 3.25 -8.77 -1.00
CA TYR A 18 2.74 -7.40 -0.91
C TYR A 18 2.04 -6.93 -2.19
N LEU A 19 2.70 -7.06 -3.34
CA LEU A 19 2.22 -6.58 -4.63
C LEU A 19 2.26 -7.69 -5.66
N MET A 20 1.14 -7.91 -6.34
CA MET A 20 1.02 -8.86 -7.45
C MET A 20 0.35 -8.20 -8.65
N SER A 21 0.65 -8.69 -9.85
CA SER A 21 -0.08 -8.34 -11.06
C SER A 21 -0.57 -9.59 -11.80
N ALA A 22 -1.69 -9.46 -12.49
CA ALA A 22 -2.21 -10.53 -13.34
C ALA A 22 -2.71 -9.96 -14.68
N ARG A 23 -2.95 -10.86 -15.64
CA ARG A 23 -3.52 -10.53 -16.96
C ARG A 23 -2.79 -9.38 -17.65
N ASN A 24 -1.44 -9.43 -17.61
CA ASN A 24 -0.54 -8.42 -18.18
C ASN A 24 -0.78 -7.00 -17.64
N GLY A 25 -0.97 -6.84 -16.33
CA GLY A 25 -1.12 -5.52 -15.70
C GLY A 25 -2.54 -4.95 -15.75
N ARG A 26 -3.53 -5.75 -16.15
CA ARG A 26 -4.95 -5.37 -16.03
C ARG A 26 -5.47 -5.47 -14.60
N GLU A 27 -4.83 -6.28 -13.78
CA GLU A 27 -5.20 -6.48 -12.39
C GLU A 27 -3.95 -6.31 -11.52
N PHE A 28 -4.11 -5.58 -10.43
CA PHE A 28 -3.12 -5.44 -9.37
C PHE A 28 -3.75 -5.78 -8.04
N TYR A 29 -3.00 -6.50 -7.22
CA TYR A 29 -3.42 -6.90 -5.89
C TYR A 29 -2.39 -6.36 -4.89
N VAL A 30 -2.85 -5.59 -3.92
CA VAL A 30 -2.04 -4.97 -2.87
C VAL A 30 -2.59 -5.43 -1.53
N THR A 31 -1.78 -6.14 -0.75
CA THR A 31 -2.20 -6.71 0.55
C THR A 31 -1.86 -5.83 1.74
N GLY A 32 -0.95 -4.87 1.55
CA GLY A 32 -0.60 -3.85 2.54
C GLY A 32 -1.25 -2.50 2.23
N HIS A 33 -0.98 -1.53 3.11
CA HIS A 33 -1.63 -0.22 3.07
C HIS A 33 -0.65 0.93 2.76
N SER A 34 -0.14 0.97 1.53
CA SER A 34 0.77 2.05 1.10
C SER A 34 0.15 3.44 1.09
N GLU A 35 -1.17 3.53 1.11
CA GLU A 35 -1.96 4.76 1.18
C GLU A 35 -2.06 5.35 2.59
N TYR A 36 -1.67 4.60 3.62
CA TYR A 36 -1.86 5.04 5.00
C TYR A 36 -1.12 6.34 5.30
N SER A 37 -1.84 7.22 5.98
CA SER A 37 -1.29 8.44 6.54
C SER A 37 -0.41 8.13 7.76
N PRO A 38 0.47 9.05 8.17
CA PRO A 38 1.42 8.81 9.27
C PRO A 38 0.82 8.34 10.57
N ASN A 39 -0.43 8.70 10.86
CA ASN A 39 -1.11 8.45 12.14
C ASN A 39 -2.19 7.36 12.04
N THR A 40 -2.33 6.66 10.90
CA THR A 40 -3.41 5.68 10.74
C THR A 40 -3.24 4.51 11.71
N LEU A 41 -2.06 3.87 11.73
CA LEU A 41 -1.78 2.77 12.67
C LEU A 41 -1.77 3.24 14.14
N ASP A 42 -1.38 4.48 14.40
CA ASP A 42 -1.45 5.08 15.75
C ASP A 42 -2.90 5.17 16.24
N THR A 43 -3.79 5.64 15.36
CA THR A 43 -5.22 5.75 15.66
C THR A 43 -5.84 4.37 15.88
N GLU A 44 -5.50 3.37 15.06
CA GLU A 44 -5.95 1.99 15.21
C GLU A 44 -5.48 1.38 16.54
N TYR A 45 -4.18 1.48 16.83
CA TYR A 45 -3.59 0.97 18.07
C TYR A 45 -4.24 1.60 19.31
N LYS A 46 -4.32 2.94 19.37
CA LYS A 46 -4.93 3.65 20.51
C LYS A 46 -6.41 3.33 20.66
N ARG A 47 -7.15 3.20 19.55
CA ARG A 47 -8.56 2.80 19.57
C ARG A 47 -8.73 1.42 20.20
N ASP A 48 -7.88 0.47 19.85
CA ASP A 48 -8.04 -0.92 20.29
C ASP A 48 -7.59 -1.11 21.75
N ILE A 49 -6.54 -0.40 22.19
CA ILE A 49 -6.18 -0.29 23.61
C ILE A 49 -7.31 0.36 24.42
N ALA A 50 -7.94 1.43 23.92
CA ALA A 50 -9.06 2.08 24.60
C ALA A 50 -10.29 1.18 24.75
N LYS A 51 -10.45 0.18 23.88
CA LYS A 51 -11.48 -0.87 23.99
C LYS A 51 -11.10 -2.01 24.95
N GLY A 52 -9.89 -1.97 25.53
CA GLY A 52 -9.37 -3.04 26.37
C GLY A 52 -8.98 -4.30 25.60
N LEU A 53 -8.74 -4.20 24.28
CA LEU A 53 -8.26 -5.33 23.49
C LEU A 53 -6.77 -5.55 23.74
N SER A 54 -6.39 -6.82 23.82
CA SER A 54 -4.97 -7.22 23.85
C SER A 54 -4.43 -7.20 22.42
N VAL A 55 -3.80 -6.08 22.05
CA VAL A 55 -3.15 -5.88 20.74
C VAL A 55 -1.68 -5.56 20.94
N GLU A 56 -0.84 -6.00 20.02
CA GLU A 56 0.59 -5.71 20.03
C GLU A 56 0.87 -4.32 19.46
N VAL A 57 2.02 -3.74 19.84
CA VAL A 57 2.48 -2.46 19.27
C VAL A 57 2.80 -2.71 17.79
N PRO A 58 2.36 -1.83 16.86
CA PRO A 58 2.74 -1.95 15.46
C PRO A 58 4.26 -1.95 15.27
N GLU A 59 4.78 -3.03 14.68
CA GLU A 59 6.20 -3.22 14.46
C GLU A 59 6.78 -2.14 13.53
N ASN A 60 8.02 -1.74 13.79
CA ASN A 60 8.78 -0.80 12.95
C ASN A 60 8.10 0.57 12.71
N TYR A 61 7.09 0.92 13.52
CA TYR A 61 6.26 2.10 13.34
C TYR A 61 6.66 3.24 14.28
N TYR A 62 6.84 2.99 15.58
CA TYR A 62 7.30 4.00 16.54
C TYR A 62 8.82 4.01 16.68
N GLN A 63 9.36 5.15 17.11
CA GLN A 63 10.74 5.18 17.57
C GLN A 63 10.90 4.35 18.85
N ASP A 64 11.88 3.44 18.86
CA ASP A 64 12.20 2.55 19.99
C ASP A 64 11.01 1.71 20.47
N ASP A 65 10.09 1.36 19.55
CA ASP A 65 8.85 0.61 19.79
C ASP A 65 7.97 1.19 20.91
N ASN A 66 8.08 2.50 21.15
CA ASN A 66 7.38 3.20 22.21
C ASN A 66 6.21 4.05 21.65
N PRO A 67 4.93 3.70 21.92
CA PRO A 67 3.76 4.46 21.46
C PRO A 67 3.64 5.89 22.01
N ALA A 68 4.47 6.28 22.98
CA ALA A 68 4.58 7.67 23.43
C ALA A 68 5.41 8.54 22.47
N ASN A 69 6.20 7.93 21.60
CA ASN A 69 7.00 8.61 20.59
C ASN A 69 6.20 8.81 19.29
N PRO A 70 6.58 9.79 18.45
CA PRO A 70 5.95 9.96 17.13
C PRO A 70 6.27 8.77 16.19
N PRO A 71 5.39 8.50 15.21
CA PRO A 71 5.62 7.46 14.21
C PRO A 71 6.72 7.85 13.22
N ILE A 72 7.51 6.86 12.80
CA ILE A 72 8.54 6.99 11.78
C ILE A 72 7.97 6.55 10.42
N VAL A 73 7.78 7.52 9.53
CA VAL A 73 7.18 7.25 8.22
C VAL A 73 8.24 6.76 7.23
N ARG A 74 8.22 5.45 6.93
CA ARG A 74 9.16 4.80 6.00
C ARG A 74 8.55 4.40 4.65
N TRP A 75 7.23 4.38 4.52
CA TRP A 75 6.53 3.83 3.36
C TRP A 75 6.09 4.87 2.32
N ARG A 76 5.96 6.14 2.70
CA ARG A 76 5.33 7.19 1.86
C ARG A 76 5.93 7.32 0.46
N SER A 77 7.26 7.24 0.34
CA SER A 77 7.93 7.34 -0.97
C SER A 77 7.49 6.23 -1.92
N HIS A 78 7.41 5.00 -1.42
CA HIS A 78 6.98 3.84 -2.21
C HIS A 78 5.48 3.87 -2.50
N GLY A 79 4.66 4.38 -1.56
CA GLY A 79 3.24 4.61 -1.82
C GLY A 79 3.02 5.60 -2.97
N ASN A 80 3.73 6.74 -2.96
CA ASN A 80 3.66 7.71 -4.06
C ASN A 80 4.09 7.10 -5.41
N LEU A 81 5.17 6.33 -5.43
CA LEU A 81 5.65 5.66 -6.64
C LEU A 81 4.65 4.62 -7.16
N LEU A 82 4.02 3.85 -6.28
CA LEU A 82 3.02 2.85 -6.65
C LEU A 82 1.86 3.49 -7.43
N PHE A 83 1.23 4.52 -6.86
CA PHE A 83 0.09 5.17 -7.52
C PHE A 83 0.50 5.95 -8.78
N THR A 84 1.66 6.62 -8.76
CA THR A 84 2.16 7.34 -9.93
C THR A 84 2.44 6.39 -11.10
N ASN A 85 3.13 5.28 -10.84
CA ASN A 85 3.44 4.29 -11.87
C ASN A 85 2.19 3.60 -12.38
N TRP A 86 1.26 3.26 -11.48
CA TRP A 86 -0.02 2.67 -11.85
C TRP A 86 -0.80 3.55 -12.81
N LEU A 87 -0.98 4.83 -12.47
CA LEU A 87 -1.70 5.78 -13.32
C LEU A 87 -1.01 5.98 -14.67
N ASN A 88 0.30 6.24 -14.67
CA ASN A 88 1.02 6.62 -15.88
C ASN A 88 1.19 5.45 -16.86
N TYR A 89 1.50 4.25 -16.37
CA TYR A 89 1.91 3.14 -17.23
C TYR A 89 0.81 2.10 -17.47
N PHE A 90 -0.23 2.06 -16.62
CA PHE A 90 -1.27 1.02 -16.71
C PHE A 90 -2.68 1.58 -16.91
N VAL A 91 -2.94 2.84 -16.53
CA VAL A 91 -4.23 3.48 -16.80
C VAL A 91 -4.15 4.37 -18.04
N TYR A 92 -3.23 5.33 -18.06
CA TYR A 92 -3.18 6.36 -19.10
C TYR A 92 -2.64 5.84 -20.44
N GLN A 93 -1.57 5.04 -20.42
CA GLN A 93 -0.99 4.51 -21.66
C GLN A 93 -1.88 3.45 -22.33
N GLU A 94 -2.73 2.76 -21.58
CA GLU A 94 -3.68 1.76 -22.09
C GLU A 94 -5.02 2.41 -22.53
N THR A 95 -5.28 3.65 -22.12
CA THR A 95 -6.49 4.42 -22.48
C THR A 95 -6.08 5.85 -22.84
N PRO A 96 -5.54 6.08 -24.06
CA PRO A 96 -5.13 7.41 -24.48
C PRO A 96 -6.34 8.35 -24.44
N TYR A 97 -6.23 9.42 -23.66
CA TYR A 97 -7.22 10.48 -23.62
C TYR A 97 -6.75 11.63 -24.52
N ASN A 98 -7.63 12.14 -25.38
CA ASN A 98 -7.36 13.32 -26.19
C ASN A 98 -7.96 14.55 -25.50
N ILE A 99 -7.13 15.56 -25.20
CA ILE A 99 -7.56 16.77 -24.50
C ILE A 99 -8.69 17.51 -25.23
N ASP A 100 -8.78 17.37 -26.55
CA ASP A 100 -9.84 17.97 -27.38
C ASP A 100 -11.23 17.34 -27.16
N ASP A 101 -11.31 16.16 -26.55
CA ASP A 101 -12.58 15.43 -26.33
C ASP A 101 -13.32 15.84 -25.04
N ILE A 102 -12.67 16.56 -24.12
CA ILE A 102 -13.33 17.24 -22.98
C ILE A 102 -13.55 18.70 -23.40
N SER A 103 -14.66 18.93 -24.10
CA SER A 103 -15.22 20.26 -24.37
C SER A 103 -16.62 20.40 -23.81
#